data_AF-A0A752MQT9-F1
#
_entry.id   AF-A0A752MQT9-F1
#
_cell.length_a   1.000
_cell.length_b   1.000
_cell.length_c   1.000
_cell.angle_alpha   90.00
_cell.angle_beta   90.00
_cell.angle_gamma   90.00
#
_symmetry.space_group_name_H-M   'P 1'
#
loop_
_entity.id
_entity.type
_entity.pdbx_description
1 polymer ?
#
loop_
_entity_poly.entity_id
_entity_poly.type
_entity_poly.pdbx_seq_one_letter_code
_entity_poly.pdbx_strand_id
1 'polypeptide(L)'
;MEITHMFNSSMYLPYTLFEPVTRFNDDSAGDMQCGDMGEEELLALGLNDISEKVDPYRLIRYPFPHPGGIDGYFGSSTSGIKISHRECVDILFTEMKELAGMFSFYGEYRFLIEELIGHFRYGNGSPFYNQQLNSAFHKRINKNIKDSPLFIIKDCIQIEFKKNTRKIYLPTILHKIKTNLLGSHLAKFNNL
;
A
#
# COMPACT_ATOMS: atom_id res chain seq x y z
N MET A 1 21.70 -44.77 -11.42
CA MET A 1 20.61 -43.92 -10.92
C MET A 1 20.20 -43.04 -12.08
N GLU A 2 19.20 -43.48 -12.83
CA GLU A 2 18.74 -42.80 -14.05
C GLU A 2 18.07 -41.49 -13.67
N ILE A 3 18.63 -40.37 -14.16
CA ILE A 3 17.93 -39.09 -14.18
C ILE A 3 16.96 -39.18 -15.34
N THR A 4 15.74 -39.63 -15.07
CA THR A 4 14.63 -39.50 -15.99
C THR A 4 14.30 -38.01 -16.10
N HIS A 5 14.90 -37.35 -17.10
CA HIS A 5 14.35 -36.11 -17.65
C HIS A 5 12.99 -36.47 -18.26
N MET A 6 11.95 -36.48 -17.43
CA MET A 6 10.58 -36.55 -17.89
C MET A 6 10.33 -35.31 -18.75
N PHE A 7 10.24 -35.52 -20.06
CA PHE A 7 9.66 -34.59 -21.01
C PHE A 7 8.18 -34.38 -20.67
N ASN A 8 7.91 -33.60 -19.61
CA ASN A 8 6.55 -33.25 -19.25
C ASN A 8 6.07 -32.22 -20.28
N SER A 9 5.40 -32.72 -21.32
CA SER A 9 4.79 -31.89 -22.38
C SER A 9 3.48 -31.24 -21.92
N SER A 10 3.13 -31.38 -20.65
CA SER A 10 1.93 -30.84 -20.01
C SER A 10 2.30 -29.85 -18.91
N MET A 11 1.53 -28.76 -18.81
CA MET A 11 1.56 -27.81 -17.70
C MET A 11 0.26 -27.96 -16.91
N TYR A 12 0.38 -28.01 -15.59
CA TYR A 12 -0.75 -27.93 -14.69
C TYR A 12 -1.10 -26.48 -14.45
N LEU A 13 -2.39 -26.15 -14.57
CA LEU A 13 -2.93 -24.83 -14.27
C LEU A 13 -3.62 -24.84 -12.90
N PRO A 14 -3.52 -23.76 -12.12
CA PRO A 14 -2.75 -22.53 -12.40
C PRO A 14 -1.23 -22.75 -12.33
N TYR A 15 -0.47 -22.02 -13.17
CA TYR A 15 1.00 -22.06 -13.18
C TYR A 15 1.58 -20.69 -12.79
N THR A 16 2.38 -20.65 -11.73
CA THR A 16 3.02 -19.42 -11.26
C THR A 16 4.19 -19.04 -12.18
N LEU A 17 4.03 -17.94 -12.89
CA LEU A 17 5.07 -17.38 -13.77
C LEU A 17 6.02 -16.45 -13.00
N PHE A 18 5.47 -15.68 -12.06
CA PHE A 18 6.18 -14.67 -11.28
C PHE A 18 5.55 -14.60 -9.88
N GLU A 19 6.38 -14.39 -8.86
CA GLU A 19 5.98 -14.11 -7.50
C GLU A 19 6.84 -12.93 -7.01
N PRO A 20 6.25 -11.91 -6.34
CA PRO A 20 7.04 -10.84 -5.76
C PRO A 20 7.95 -11.38 -4.65
N VAL A 21 9.14 -10.78 -4.51
CA VAL A 21 10.11 -11.17 -3.47
C VAL A 21 9.56 -10.88 -2.07
N THR A 22 8.92 -9.74 -1.91
CA THR A 22 8.20 -9.34 -0.69
C THR A 22 6.71 -9.54 -0.90
N ARG A 23 6.06 -10.23 0.04
CA ARG A 23 4.63 -10.50 -0.06
C ARG A 23 3.80 -9.25 0.23
N PHE A 24 2.58 -9.24 -0.27
CA PHE A 24 1.62 -8.22 0.13
C PHE A 24 1.25 -8.45 1.62
N ASN A 25 1.37 -7.41 2.44
CA ASN A 25 1.24 -7.46 3.91
C ASN A 25 2.32 -8.30 4.62
N ASP A 26 3.57 -8.21 4.19
CA ASP A 26 4.70 -8.89 4.80
C ASP A 26 5.23 -8.13 6.03
N ASP A 27 4.79 -8.51 7.23
CA ASP A 27 5.21 -7.96 8.54
C ASP A 27 6.72 -8.09 8.83
N SER A 28 7.41 -8.94 8.08
CA SER A 28 8.87 -9.07 8.17
C SER A 28 9.64 -8.04 7.33
N ALA A 29 8.96 -7.24 6.50
CA ALA A 29 9.60 -6.20 5.71
C ALA A 29 10.23 -5.14 6.62
N GLY A 30 11.45 -4.71 6.28
CA GLY A 30 12.24 -3.84 7.15
C GLY A 30 11.57 -2.50 7.46
N ASP A 31 10.83 -1.92 6.52
CA ASP A 31 10.04 -0.70 6.71
C ASP A 31 8.82 -0.89 7.62
N MET A 32 8.31 -2.13 7.75
CA MET A 32 7.23 -2.46 8.69
C MET A 32 7.71 -2.82 10.11
N GLN A 33 9.03 -2.84 10.34
CA GLN A 33 9.65 -3.12 11.64
C GLN A 33 10.16 -1.87 12.38
N CYS A 34 10.04 -0.68 11.78
CA CYS A 34 10.62 0.56 12.29
C CYS A 34 9.58 1.55 12.87
N GLY A 35 8.46 1.07 13.42
CA GLY A 35 7.34 1.92 13.85
C GLY A 35 7.46 2.53 15.26
N ASP A 36 8.30 1.98 16.13
CA ASP A 36 8.37 2.39 17.53
C ASP A 36 9.48 3.43 17.71
N MET A 37 9.10 4.71 17.71
CA MET A 37 9.98 5.83 18.04
C MET A 37 9.64 6.42 19.41
N GLY A 38 10.66 6.81 20.15
CA GLY A 38 10.49 7.51 21.44
C GLY A 38 10.12 8.98 21.26
N GLU A 39 9.64 9.61 22.33
CA GLU A 39 9.34 11.06 22.36
C GLU A 39 10.53 11.91 21.91
N GLU A 40 11.73 11.66 22.46
CA GLU A 40 12.95 12.40 22.12
C GLU A 40 13.29 12.31 20.62
N GLU A 41 13.09 11.14 20.02
CA GLU A 41 13.35 10.92 18.59
C GLU A 41 12.33 11.66 17.71
N LEU A 42 11.05 11.60 18.07
CA LEU A 42 9.99 12.32 17.36
C LEU A 42 10.21 13.84 17.43
N LEU A 43 10.59 14.36 18.60
CA LEU A 43 10.92 15.77 18.79
C LEU A 43 12.18 16.16 17.99
N ALA A 44 13.19 15.31 17.96
CA ALA A 44 14.41 15.54 17.17
C ALA A 44 14.12 15.56 15.64
N LEU A 45 13.10 14.83 15.19
CA LEU A 45 12.58 14.89 13.81
C LEU A 45 11.71 16.12 13.54
N GLY A 46 11.46 16.96 14.55
CA GLY A 46 10.69 18.19 14.43
C GLY A 46 9.19 18.03 14.56
N LEU A 47 8.70 16.89 15.07
CA LEU A 47 7.28 16.62 15.29
C LEU A 47 6.75 17.32 16.55
N ASN A 48 6.96 18.64 16.65
CA ASN A 48 6.59 19.42 17.82
C ASN A 48 5.13 19.92 17.78
N ASP A 49 4.57 20.05 16.58
CA ASP A 49 3.20 20.53 16.33
C ASP A 49 2.43 19.48 15.53
N ILE A 50 1.68 18.64 16.24
CA ILE A 50 1.06 17.42 15.70
C ILE A 50 -0.45 17.60 15.47
N SER A 51 -1.10 18.47 16.24
CA SER A 51 -2.56 18.58 16.28
C SER A 51 -2.99 19.98 16.68
N GLU A 52 -4.01 20.49 15.99
CA GLU A 52 -4.64 21.77 16.34
C GLU A 52 -5.51 21.66 17.60
N LYS A 53 -5.82 20.44 18.03
CA LYS A 53 -6.80 20.14 19.09
C LYS A 53 -6.14 19.70 20.41
N VAL A 54 -5.01 18.99 20.35
CA VAL A 54 -4.34 18.41 21.53
C VAL A 54 -2.82 18.54 21.46
N ASP A 55 -2.19 18.55 22.64
CA ASP A 55 -0.76 18.31 22.81
C ASP A 55 -0.57 16.86 23.30
N PRO A 56 -0.02 15.95 22.48
CA PRO A 56 0.14 14.55 22.85
C PRO A 56 1.27 14.33 23.88
N TYR A 57 2.30 15.16 23.89
CA TYR A 57 3.42 15.05 24.83
C TYR A 57 2.97 15.45 26.25
N ARG A 58 2.08 16.44 26.35
CA ARG A 58 1.57 16.93 27.63
C ARG A 58 0.22 16.31 28.03
N LEU A 59 -0.42 15.54 27.14
CA LEU A 59 -1.78 14.99 27.31
C LEU A 59 -2.78 16.08 27.72
N ILE A 60 -2.80 17.17 26.97
CA ILE A 60 -3.76 18.26 27.17
C ILE A 60 -4.55 18.52 25.90
N ARG A 61 -5.79 18.95 26.08
CA ARG A 61 -6.65 19.46 25.02
C ARG A 61 -6.69 20.99 25.08
N TYR A 62 -6.56 21.63 23.92
CA TYR A 62 -6.65 23.08 23.83
C TYR A 62 -8.11 23.54 23.98
N PRO A 63 -8.38 24.62 24.73
CA PRO A 63 -9.73 25.16 24.91
C PRO A 63 -10.30 25.77 23.62
N PHE A 64 -9.43 26.25 22.73
CA PHE A 64 -9.74 26.70 21.38
C PHE A 64 -8.79 25.98 20.41
N PRO A 65 -9.25 25.60 19.20
CA PRO A 65 -8.35 25.06 18.18
C PRO A 65 -7.19 26.03 17.97
N HIS A 66 -5.95 25.54 18.08
CA HIS A 66 -4.77 26.39 18.08
C HIS A 66 -4.65 27.08 16.70
N PRO A 67 -4.71 28.42 16.62
CA PRO A 67 -4.48 29.11 15.36
C PRO A 67 -2.98 29.09 15.09
N GLY A 68 -2.54 28.14 14.26
CA GLY A 68 -1.22 28.03 13.65
C GLY A 68 -0.04 28.75 14.31
N GLY A 69 0.77 28.01 15.08
CA GLY A 69 2.21 28.27 15.22
C GLY A 69 2.68 29.58 15.85
N ILE A 70 1.86 30.33 16.58
CA ILE A 70 2.27 31.61 17.21
C ILE A 70 2.78 31.51 18.66
N ASP A 71 3.03 30.31 19.20
CA ASP A 71 3.62 30.17 20.55
C ASP A 71 5.16 30.28 20.58
N GLY A 72 5.83 30.33 19.42
CA GLY A 72 7.28 30.54 19.36
C GLY A 72 7.77 31.92 19.82
N TYR A 73 6.86 32.88 20.06
CA TYR A 73 7.21 34.27 20.36
C TYR A 73 6.79 34.78 21.75
N PHE A 74 5.84 34.13 22.41
CA PHE A 74 5.37 34.52 23.75
C PHE A 74 5.22 33.27 24.61
N GLY A 75 6.13 33.08 25.57
CA GLY A 75 6.22 31.91 26.45
C GLY A 75 5.07 31.75 27.45
N SER A 76 3.82 31.82 26.99
CA SER A 76 2.65 31.51 27.78
C SER A 76 2.25 30.08 27.47
N SER A 77 2.64 29.14 28.33
CA SER A 77 2.15 27.76 28.31
C SER A 77 0.63 27.78 28.15
N THR A 78 0.13 27.44 26.95
CA THR A 78 -1.30 27.39 26.69
C THR A 78 -1.94 26.48 27.74
N SER A 79 -2.83 27.06 28.55
CA SER A 79 -3.53 26.35 29.61
C SER A 79 -4.53 25.40 28.94
N GLY A 80 -4.21 24.11 28.92
CA GLY A 80 -5.08 23.06 28.39
C GLY A 80 -5.77 22.27 29.49
N ILE A 81 -6.83 21.54 29.11
CA ILE A 81 -7.52 20.60 29.98
C ILE A 81 -6.76 19.27 29.90
N LYS A 82 -6.36 18.71 31.04
CA LYS A 82 -5.75 17.38 31.10
C LYS A 82 -6.75 16.32 30.61
N ILE A 83 -6.29 15.47 29.71
CA ILE A 83 -7.09 14.38 29.13
C ILE A 83 -6.40 13.03 29.33
N SER A 84 -7.16 11.95 29.16
CA SER A 84 -6.56 10.62 29.18
C SER A 84 -5.77 10.34 27.90
N HIS A 85 -4.79 9.43 27.97
CA HIS A 85 -4.06 8.96 26.79
C HIS A 85 -5.01 8.44 25.70
N ARG A 86 -6.02 7.65 26.09
CA ARG A 86 -7.04 7.13 25.16
C ARG A 86 -7.79 8.26 24.46
N GLU A 87 -8.25 9.26 25.22
CA GLU A 87 -8.93 10.41 24.64
C GLU A 87 -8.03 11.20 23.68
N CYS A 88 -6.74 11.35 24.01
CA CYS A 88 -5.76 11.98 23.12
C CYS A 88 -5.64 11.23 21.79
N VAL A 89 -5.43 9.90 21.84
CA VAL A 89 -5.38 9.04 20.65
C VAL A 89 -6.68 9.15 19.86
N ASP A 90 -7.82 9.17 20.54
CA ASP A 90 -9.12 9.27 19.90
C ASP A 90 -9.27 10.58 19.12
N ILE A 91 -8.78 11.69 19.66
CA ILE A 91 -8.78 13.00 19.01
C ILE A 91 -7.82 13.02 17.81
N LEU A 92 -6.59 12.57 17.97
CA LEU A 92 -5.57 12.54 16.91
C LEU A 92 -6.05 11.76 15.68
N PHE A 93 -6.58 10.55 15.88
CA PHE A 93 -7.08 9.75 14.77
C PHE A 93 -8.33 10.34 14.12
N THR A 94 -9.18 11.03 14.90
CA THR A 94 -10.36 11.70 14.35
C THR A 94 -9.94 12.89 13.49
N GLU A 95 -8.99 13.69 13.95
CA GLU A 95 -8.41 14.81 13.19
C GLU A 95 -7.70 14.34 11.92
N MET A 96 -6.86 13.29 12.02
CA MET A 96 -6.22 12.71 10.84
C MET A 96 -7.26 12.23 9.81
N LYS A 97 -8.35 11.60 10.27
CA LYS A 97 -9.45 11.17 9.40
C LYS A 97 -10.15 12.33 8.72
N GLU A 98 -10.47 13.39 9.46
CA GLU A 98 -11.11 14.60 8.96
C GLU A 98 -10.23 15.29 7.90
N LEU A 99 -8.95 15.53 8.22
CA LEU A 99 -7.99 16.18 7.33
C LEU A 99 -7.72 15.35 6.07
N ALA A 100 -7.53 14.03 6.21
CA ALA A 100 -7.33 13.15 5.06
C ALA A 100 -8.56 13.09 4.15
N GLY A 101 -9.76 13.08 4.72
CA GLY A 101 -11.02 13.09 3.97
C GLY A 101 -11.18 14.32 3.07
N MET A 102 -10.59 15.47 3.46
CA MET A 102 -10.56 16.68 2.63
C MET A 102 -9.78 16.54 1.33
N PHE A 103 -8.91 15.53 1.20
CA PHE A 103 -8.16 15.25 -0.03
C PHE A 103 -8.79 14.12 -0.86
N SER A 104 -9.76 13.40 -0.32
CA SER A 104 -10.40 12.26 -0.99
C SER A 104 -11.88 12.48 -1.31
N PHE A 105 -12.45 13.67 -1.12
CA PHE A 105 -13.90 13.92 -1.20
C PHE A 105 -14.60 13.56 -2.54
N TYR A 106 -13.84 13.33 -3.62
CA TYR A 106 -14.38 13.00 -4.95
C TYR A 106 -13.89 11.65 -5.48
N GLY A 107 -14.76 10.97 -6.24
CA GLY A 107 -14.45 9.74 -6.97
C GLY A 107 -14.96 8.44 -6.32
N GLU A 108 -14.79 7.33 -7.05
CA GLU A 108 -15.25 5.98 -6.67
C GLU A 108 -14.65 5.50 -5.33
N TYR A 109 -13.44 5.95 -5.01
CA TYR A 109 -12.65 5.48 -3.85
C TYR A 109 -12.59 6.50 -2.70
N ARG A 110 -13.50 7.48 -2.67
CA ARG A 110 -13.44 8.61 -1.72
C ARG A 110 -13.38 8.22 -0.24
N PHE A 111 -14.05 7.13 0.13
CA PHE A 111 -14.13 6.65 1.51
C PHE A 111 -12.95 5.76 1.91
N LEU A 112 -12.11 5.36 0.95
CA LEU A 112 -11.07 4.37 1.20
C LEU A 112 -10.05 4.85 2.23
N ILE A 113 -9.67 6.13 2.19
CA ILE A 113 -8.71 6.68 3.15
C ILE A 113 -9.28 6.72 4.58
N GLU A 114 -10.56 7.01 4.71
CA GLU A 114 -11.27 7.03 5.98
C GLU A 114 -11.37 5.62 6.59
N GLU A 115 -11.64 4.62 5.76
CA GLU A 115 -11.67 3.22 6.17
C GLU A 115 -10.27 2.70 6.52
N LEU A 116 -9.24 3.09 5.76
CA LEU A 116 -7.84 2.77 6.05
C LEU A 116 -7.41 3.35 7.40
N ILE A 117 -7.73 4.61 7.67
CA ILE A 117 -7.42 5.26 8.95
C ILE A 117 -8.17 4.58 10.10
N GLY A 118 -9.45 4.27 9.90
CA GLY A 118 -10.24 3.51 10.87
C GLY A 118 -9.60 2.14 11.17
N HIS A 119 -9.16 1.44 10.14
CA HIS A 119 -8.46 0.18 10.28
C HIS A 119 -7.08 0.33 10.92
N PHE A 120 -6.34 1.39 10.62
CA PHE A 120 -5.04 1.65 11.25
C PHE A 120 -5.18 1.78 12.78
N ARG A 121 -6.25 2.42 13.25
CA ARG A 121 -6.54 2.55 14.68
C ARG A 121 -6.97 1.26 15.37
N TYR A 122 -7.83 0.48 14.72
CA TYR A 122 -8.55 -0.62 15.38
C TYR A 122 -8.19 -2.02 14.86
N GLY A 123 -7.41 -2.10 13.79
CA GLY A 123 -7.08 -3.34 13.08
C GLY A 123 -6.03 -4.20 13.77
N ASN A 124 -5.35 -3.69 14.80
CA ASN A 124 -4.39 -4.44 15.63
C ASN A 124 -3.38 -5.27 14.81
N GLY A 125 -2.81 -4.66 13.76
CA GLY A 125 -1.82 -5.31 12.88
C GLY A 125 -2.39 -6.33 11.88
N SER A 126 -3.71 -6.55 11.87
CA SER A 126 -4.33 -7.41 10.86
C SER A 126 -4.23 -6.80 9.45
N PRO A 127 -4.30 -7.62 8.38
CA PRO A 127 -4.35 -7.09 7.02
C PRO A 127 -5.64 -6.31 6.75
N PHE A 128 -5.51 -5.13 6.13
CA PHE A 128 -6.66 -4.37 5.67
C PHE A 128 -7.36 -5.05 4.49
N TYR A 129 -8.70 -5.10 4.53
CA TYR A 129 -9.51 -5.62 3.43
C TYR A 129 -10.56 -4.60 3.00
N ASN A 130 -10.60 -4.31 1.70
CA ASN A 130 -11.66 -3.54 1.08
C ASN A 130 -11.94 -4.07 -0.34
N GLN A 131 -13.23 -4.32 -0.64
CA GLN A 131 -13.64 -4.89 -1.92
C GLN A 131 -13.39 -3.95 -3.11
N GLN A 132 -13.59 -2.64 -2.93
CA GLN A 132 -13.37 -1.65 -3.99
C GLN A 132 -11.89 -1.52 -4.32
N LEU A 133 -11.01 -1.52 -3.32
CA LEU A 133 -9.56 -1.51 -3.48
C LEU A 133 -9.09 -2.79 -4.19
N ASN A 134 -9.58 -3.96 -3.76
CA ASN A 134 -9.26 -5.23 -4.42
C ASN A 134 -9.73 -5.25 -5.88
N SER A 135 -10.93 -4.72 -6.15
CA SER A 135 -11.44 -4.55 -7.52
C SER A 135 -10.56 -3.59 -8.33
N ALA A 136 -10.07 -2.51 -7.72
CA ALA A 136 -9.16 -1.56 -8.35
C ALA A 136 -7.84 -2.25 -8.76
N PHE A 137 -7.21 -3.00 -7.85
CA PHE A 137 -6.02 -3.80 -8.17
C PHE A 137 -6.30 -4.83 -9.27
N HIS A 138 -7.42 -5.54 -9.18
CA HIS A 138 -7.82 -6.52 -10.20
C HIS A 138 -7.99 -5.88 -11.58
N LYS A 139 -8.63 -4.70 -11.67
CA LYS A 139 -8.76 -3.92 -12.91
C LYS A 139 -7.39 -3.54 -13.47
N ARG A 140 -6.42 -3.18 -12.61
CA ARG A 140 -5.05 -2.80 -13.05
C ARG A 140 -4.25 -3.99 -13.56
N ILE A 141 -4.26 -5.11 -12.84
CA ILE A 141 -3.54 -6.33 -13.23
C ILE A 141 -4.05 -6.85 -14.58
N ASN A 142 -5.37 -6.78 -14.81
CA ASN A 142 -6.00 -7.26 -16.03
C ASN A 142 -6.04 -6.23 -17.18
N LYS A 143 -5.38 -5.07 -17.03
CA LYS A 143 -5.35 -4.06 -18.09
C LYS A 143 -4.39 -4.50 -19.21
N ASN A 144 -4.93 -4.69 -20.41
CA ASN A 144 -4.16 -5.12 -21.59
C ASN A 144 -3.57 -3.91 -22.34
N ILE A 145 -2.66 -3.18 -21.71
CA ILE A 145 -1.89 -2.10 -22.34
C ILE A 145 -0.52 -2.62 -22.79
N LYS A 146 0.12 -1.91 -23.73
CA LYS A 146 1.48 -2.24 -24.17
C LYS A 146 2.41 -2.40 -22.94
N ASP A 147 3.25 -3.42 -22.99
CA ASP A 147 4.23 -3.75 -21.95
C ASP A 147 3.63 -4.15 -20.58
N SER A 148 2.31 -4.31 -20.47
CA SER A 148 1.69 -4.88 -19.27
C SER A 148 1.95 -6.38 -19.17
N PRO A 149 1.92 -6.97 -17.96
CA PRO A 149 2.08 -8.41 -17.78
C PRO A 149 1.11 -9.23 -18.65
N LEU A 150 -0.17 -8.83 -18.68
CA LEU A 150 -1.20 -9.51 -19.48
C LEU A 150 -0.90 -9.42 -20.99
N PHE A 151 -0.46 -8.25 -21.46
CA PHE A 151 -0.09 -8.06 -22.85
C PHE A 151 1.10 -8.95 -23.23
N ILE A 152 2.16 -8.95 -22.43
CA ILE A 152 3.37 -9.76 -22.67
C ILE A 152 3.05 -11.25 -22.71
N ILE A 153 2.26 -11.74 -21.77
CA ILE A 153 1.85 -13.16 -21.73
C ILE A 153 1.08 -13.50 -23.02
N LYS A 154 0.09 -12.69 -23.40
CA LYS A 154 -0.72 -12.90 -24.61
C LYS A 154 0.11 -12.84 -25.88
N ASP A 155 0.97 -11.83 -26.01
CA ASP A 155 1.81 -11.61 -27.19
C ASP A 155 2.83 -12.74 -27.37
N CYS A 156 3.50 -13.16 -26.29
CA CYS A 156 4.41 -14.30 -26.33
C CYS A 156 3.70 -15.58 -26.81
N ILE A 157 2.52 -15.87 -26.26
CA ILE A 157 1.72 -17.03 -26.68
C ILE A 157 1.34 -16.89 -28.16
N GLN A 158 0.80 -15.74 -28.57
CA GLN A 158 0.33 -15.50 -29.94
C GLN A 158 1.47 -15.61 -30.98
N ILE A 159 2.66 -15.10 -30.68
CA ILE A 159 3.83 -15.21 -31.57
C ILE A 159 4.20 -16.67 -31.79
N GLU A 160 4.20 -17.50 -30.75
CA GLU A 160 4.55 -18.92 -30.89
C GLU A 160 3.50 -19.69 -31.70
N PHE A 161 2.21 -19.40 -31.53
CA PHE A 161 1.15 -19.98 -32.37
C PHE A 161 1.25 -19.52 -33.84
N LYS A 162 1.60 -18.26 -34.11
CA LYS A 162 1.77 -17.74 -35.48
C LYS A 162 2.90 -18.41 -36.26
N LYS A 163 3.95 -18.91 -35.59
CA LYS A 163 5.04 -19.65 -36.25
C LYS A 163 4.58 -20.96 -36.90
N ASN A 164 3.37 -21.44 -36.57
CA ASN A 164 2.73 -22.62 -37.17
C ASN A 164 3.65 -23.86 -37.18
N THR A 165 4.44 -24.04 -36.12
CA THR A 165 5.30 -25.23 -35.98
C THR A 165 4.46 -26.41 -35.53
N ARG A 166 4.64 -27.59 -36.14
CA ARG A 166 3.92 -28.83 -35.77
C ARG A 166 4.14 -29.27 -34.32
N LYS A 167 5.14 -28.72 -33.64
CA LYS A 167 5.46 -28.99 -32.24
C LYS A 167 5.72 -27.67 -31.51
N ILE A 168 5.14 -27.55 -30.32
CA ILE A 168 5.36 -26.44 -29.39
C ILE A 168 6.12 -27.01 -28.19
N TYR A 169 7.25 -26.41 -27.84
CA TYR A 169 8.01 -26.78 -26.65
C TYR A 169 7.75 -25.77 -25.53
N LEU A 170 6.87 -26.17 -24.60
CA LEU A 170 6.32 -25.34 -23.54
C LEU A 170 7.39 -24.70 -22.62
N PRO A 171 8.48 -25.39 -22.23
CA PRO A 171 9.52 -24.77 -21.40
C PRO A 171 10.18 -23.54 -22.05
N THR A 172 10.36 -23.53 -23.38
CA THR A 172 10.90 -22.35 -24.09
C THR A 172 9.94 -21.17 -24.05
N ILE A 173 8.63 -21.43 -24.19
CA ILE A 173 7.61 -20.37 -24.09
C ILE A 173 7.58 -19.80 -22.67
N LEU A 174 7.56 -20.66 -21.66
CA LEU A 174 7.55 -20.24 -20.26
C LEU A 174 8.79 -19.43 -19.89
N HIS A 175 9.97 -19.87 -20.34
CA HIS A 175 11.20 -19.11 -20.15
C HIS A 175 11.11 -17.72 -20.79
N LYS A 176 10.64 -17.64 -22.04
CA LYS A 176 10.47 -16.37 -22.76
C LYS A 176 9.46 -15.44 -22.09
N ILE A 177 8.36 -15.99 -21.59
CA ILE A 177 7.38 -15.21 -20.81
C ILE A 177 8.06 -14.66 -19.55
N LYS A 178 8.74 -15.51 -18.77
CA LYS A 178 9.43 -15.10 -17.54
C LYS A 178 10.46 -14.00 -17.80
N THR A 179 11.30 -14.13 -18.83
CA THR A 179 12.29 -13.10 -19.16
C THR A 179 11.65 -11.79 -19.57
N ASN A 180 10.58 -11.84 -20.35
CA ASN A 180 9.90 -10.62 -20.81
C ASN A 180 9.12 -9.93 -19.67
N LEU A 181 8.59 -10.69 -18.71
CA LEU A 181 7.90 -10.15 -17.55
C LEU A 181 8.81 -9.32 -16.63
N LEU A 182 10.13 -9.54 -16.64
CA LEU A 182 11.08 -8.72 -15.87
C LEU A 182 11.08 -7.25 -16.28
N GLY A 183 10.78 -6.97 -17.56
CA GLY A 183 10.64 -5.61 -18.09
C GLY A 183 9.20 -5.11 -18.12
N SER A 184 8.25 -5.83 -17.52
CA SER A 184 6.84 -5.45 -17.54
C SER A 184 6.52 -4.35 -16.54
N HIS A 185 5.47 -3.58 -16.82
CA HIS A 185 4.97 -2.54 -15.92
C HIS A 185 3.48 -2.69 -15.68
N LEU A 186 3.06 -2.63 -14.42
CA LEU A 186 1.64 -2.50 -14.08
C LEU A 186 1.13 -1.12 -14.45
N ALA A 187 -0.12 -1.06 -14.91
CA ALA A 187 -0.79 0.20 -15.17
C ALA A 187 -0.82 1.05 -13.89
N LYS A 188 -0.27 2.26 -13.97
CA LYS A 188 -0.32 3.22 -12.86
C LYS A 188 -1.77 3.66 -12.58
N PHE A 189 -2.00 4.18 -11.37
CA PHE A 189 -3.28 4.77 -10.96
C PHE A 189 -3.46 6.22 -11.44
N ASN A 190 -2.90 6.56 -12.60
CA ASN A 190 -3.18 7.80 -13.32
C ASN A 190 -4.03 7.42 -14.55
N ASN A 191 -5.31 7.79 -14.56
CA ASN A 191 -6.14 7.62 -15.75
C ASN A 191 -5.86 8.76 -16.76
N LEU A 192 -4.60 8.91 -17.14
CA LEU A 192 -4.16 9.63 -18.33
C LEU A 192 -3.86 8.61 -19.43
#